data_AF-A0A0F0EZJ8-F1
#
_entry.id   AF-A0A0F0EZJ8-F1
#
_cell.length_a   1.000
_cell.length_b   1.000
_cell.length_c   1.000
_cell.angle_alpha   90.00
_cell.angle_beta   90.00
_cell.angle_gamma   90.00
#
_symmetry.space_group_name_H-M   'P 1'
#
loop_
_entity.id
_entity.type
_entity.pdbx_description
1 polymer ?
#
loop_
_entity_poly.entity_id
_entity_poly.type
_entity_poly.pdbx_seq_one_letter_code
_entity_poly.pdbx_strand_id
1 'polypeptide(L)'
;MDHLSDEELAAVAALLSSERLSTFERLAGSNRGAIALHQEMLRFAASLMTVTAVVEIALRNAVCDRLTDHFGVADWLRGPTGHFNWGAEERDKIIQAEKSAQKAAYAKLTQEQKRQLDTAAFRSRGGVAPAGIPHEQLSRVSRPRSRSPWGRWWRS
;
A
#
# COMPACT_ATOMS: atom_id res chain seq x y z
N MET A 1 28.91 4.87 -18.02
CA MET A 1 28.97 3.42 -17.76
C MET A 1 30.28 3.19 -17.05
N ASP A 2 30.27 3.10 -15.73
CA ASP A 2 31.43 2.58 -15.02
C ASP A 2 31.63 1.14 -15.49
N HIS A 3 32.78 0.88 -16.08
CA HIS A 3 33.11 -0.42 -16.62
C HIS A 3 33.32 -1.36 -15.44
N LEU A 4 32.30 -2.17 -15.16
CA LEU A 4 32.45 -3.31 -14.25
C LEU A 4 33.70 -4.08 -14.68
N SER A 5 34.58 -4.30 -13.71
CA SER A 5 35.73 -5.19 -13.85
C SER A 5 35.26 -6.62 -14.11
N ASP A 6 36.14 -7.46 -14.64
CA ASP A 6 35.80 -8.85 -14.95
C ASP A 6 35.42 -9.65 -13.69
N GLU A 7 35.95 -9.25 -12.52
CA GLU A 7 35.60 -9.83 -11.22
C GLU A 7 34.18 -9.46 -10.78
N GLU A 8 33.78 -8.19 -10.96
CA GLU A 8 32.41 -7.74 -10.69
C GLU A 8 31.40 -8.35 -11.67
N LEU A 9 31.79 -8.54 -12.94
CA LEU A 9 30.99 -9.25 -13.93
C LEU A 9 30.76 -10.71 -13.51
N ALA A 10 31.78 -11.40 -13.03
CA ALA A 10 31.65 -12.77 -12.53
C ALA A 10 30.72 -12.84 -11.30
N ALA A 11 30.82 -11.88 -10.37
CA ALA A 11 29.94 -11.80 -9.21
C ALA A 11 28.48 -11.56 -9.61
N VAL A 12 28.21 -10.66 -10.56
CA VAL A 12 26.86 -10.41 -11.08
C VAL A 12 26.33 -11.63 -11.84
N ALA A 13 27.16 -12.30 -12.64
CA ALA A 13 26.79 -13.52 -13.35
C ALA A 13 26.39 -14.64 -12.39
N ALA A 14 27.10 -14.77 -11.25
CA ALA A 14 26.78 -15.78 -10.22
C ALA A 14 25.43 -15.54 -9.53
N LEU A 15 24.93 -14.30 -9.52
CA LEU A 15 23.62 -13.94 -8.97
C LEU A 15 22.48 -14.07 -9.98
N LEU A 16 22.79 -14.32 -11.25
CA LEU A 16 21.83 -14.50 -12.32
C LEU A 16 21.72 -15.99 -12.67
N SER A 17 20.48 -16.48 -12.84
CA SER A 17 20.33 -17.83 -13.38
C SER A 17 20.85 -17.88 -14.82
N SER A 18 21.46 -19.01 -15.19
CA SER A 18 21.93 -19.26 -16.56
C SER A 18 20.80 -19.11 -17.59
N GLU A 19 19.58 -19.50 -17.23
CA GLU A 19 18.38 -19.31 -18.05
C GLU A 19 18.08 -17.84 -18.32
N ARG A 20 18.13 -16.97 -17.29
CA ARG A 20 17.92 -15.53 -17.47
C ARG A 20 19.03 -14.92 -18.33
N LEU A 21 20.28 -15.30 -18.08
CA LEU A 21 21.42 -14.72 -18.79
C LEU A 21 21.47 -15.15 -20.26
N SER A 22 21.16 -16.42 -20.57
CA SER A 22 21.16 -16.95 -21.95
C SER A 22 20.22 -16.19 -22.90
N THR A 23 19.09 -15.70 -22.37
CA THR A 23 18.15 -14.87 -23.13
C THR A 23 18.80 -13.54 -23.56
N PHE A 24 19.56 -12.91 -22.66
CA PHE A 24 20.29 -11.67 -22.95
C PHE A 24 21.55 -11.92 -23.80
N GLU A 25 22.25 -13.04 -23.61
CA GLU A 25 23.39 -13.42 -24.44
C GLU A 25 23.01 -13.61 -25.91
N ARG A 26 21.85 -14.24 -26.17
CA ARG A 26 21.32 -14.39 -27.53
C ARG A 26 21.08 -13.05 -28.24
N LEU A 27 20.78 -11.98 -27.48
CA LEU A 27 20.54 -10.64 -28.01
C LEU A 27 21.81 -9.80 -28.11
N ALA A 28 22.69 -9.91 -27.11
CA ALA A 28 23.88 -9.06 -26.99
C ALA A 28 25.15 -9.68 -27.60
N GLY A 29 25.13 -10.96 -27.97
CA GLY A 29 26.22 -11.67 -28.63
C GLY A 29 27.46 -11.94 -27.76
N SER A 30 27.43 -11.54 -26.49
CA SER A 30 28.52 -11.77 -25.53
C SER A 30 28.00 -11.78 -24.10
N ASN A 31 28.70 -12.47 -23.21
CA ASN A 31 28.36 -12.52 -21.79
C ASN A 31 28.40 -11.13 -21.12
N ARG A 32 29.46 -10.35 -21.39
CA ARG A 32 29.57 -8.97 -20.90
C ARG A 32 28.43 -8.08 -21.42
N GLY A 33 28.09 -8.20 -22.70
CA GLY A 33 26.95 -7.51 -23.29
C GLY A 33 25.61 -7.93 -22.66
N ALA A 34 25.45 -9.21 -22.34
CA ALA A 34 24.26 -9.75 -21.70
C ALA A 34 24.06 -9.18 -20.29
N ILE A 35 25.13 -9.10 -19.50
CA ILE A 35 25.07 -8.52 -18.16
C ILE A 35 24.75 -7.02 -18.25
N ALA A 36 25.40 -6.28 -19.15
CA ALA A 36 25.12 -4.86 -19.36
C ALA A 36 23.65 -4.64 -19.76
N LEU A 37 23.15 -5.40 -20.72
CA LEU A 37 21.75 -5.34 -21.16
C LEU A 37 20.77 -5.70 -20.04
N HIS A 38 21.11 -6.69 -19.22
CA HIS A 38 20.32 -7.07 -18.06
C HIS A 38 20.18 -5.92 -17.05
N GLN A 39 21.30 -5.25 -16.73
CA GLN A 39 21.31 -4.11 -15.80
C GLN A 39 20.52 -2.92 -16.34
N GLU A 40 20.66 -2.60 -17.63
CA GLU A 40 19.85 -1.55 -18.26
C GLU A 40 18.35 -1.90 -18.25
N MET A 41 17.99 -3.16 -18.48
CA MET A 41 16.60 -3.60 -18.39
C MET A 41 16.03 -3.44 -16.97
N LEU A 42 16.82 -3.74 -15.93
CA LEU A 42 16.39 -3.51 -14.54
C LEU A 42 16.19 -2.03 -14.24
N ARG A 43 17.10 -1.16 -14.70
CA ARG A 43 16.98 0.30 -14.54
C ARG A 43 15.76 0.85 -15.27
N PHE A 44 15.53 0.38 -16.49
CA PHE A 44 14.34 0.73 -17.27
C PHE A 44 13.06 0.30 -16.54
N ALA A 45 12.99 -0.95 -16.06
CA ALA A 45 11.83 -1.45 -15.34
C ALA A 45 11.56 -0.65 -14.05
N ALA A 46 12.60 -0.30 -13.28
CA ALA A 46 12.47 0.54 -12.09
C ALA A 46 11.95 1.95 -12.43
N SER A 47 12.44 2.54 -13.52
CA SER A 47 11.98 3.85 -14.00
C SER A 47 10.52 3.79 -14.46
N LEU A 48 10.15 2.75 -15.20
CA LEU A 48 8.77 2.52 -15.66
C LEU A 48 7.79 2.29 -14.50
N MET A 49 8.23 1.60 -13.44
CA MET A 49 7.42 1.39 -12.23
C MET A 49 7.05 2.73 -11.58
N THR A 50 7.98 3.69 -11.56
CA THR A 50 7.73 5.03 -11.03
C THR A 50 6.67 5.78 -11.85
N VAL A 51 6.76 5.74 -13.17
CA VAL A 51 5.76 6.35 -14.07
C VAL A 51 4.39 5.70 -13.88
N THR A 52 4.36 4.36 -13.82
CA THR A 52 3.13 3.59 -13.60
C THR A 52 2.47 3.97 -12.27
N ALA A 53 3.25 4.10 -11.19
CA ALA A 53 2.75 4.49 -9.89
C ALA A 53 2.12 5.90 -9.91
N VAL A 54 2.75 6.86 -10.61
CA VAL A 54 2.20 8.21 -10.75
C VAL A 54 0.88 8.20 -11.52
N VAL A 55 0.82 7.47 -12.63
CA VAL A 55 -0.41 7.33 -13.42
C VAL A 55 -1.52 6.68 -12.60
N GLU A 56 -1.20 5.63 -11.83
CA GLU A 56 -2.16 4.95 -10.97
C GLU A 56 -2.73 5.89 -9.90
N ILE A 57 -1.88 6.67 -9.22
CA ILE A 57 -2.31 7.63 -8.20
C ILE A 57 -3.20 8.70 -8.84
N ALA A 58 -2.79 9.28 -9.97
CA ALA A 58 -3.55 10.29 -10.68
C ALA A 58 -4.93 9.78 -11.10
N LEU A 59 -5.00 8.56 -11.64
CA LEU A 59 -6.26 7.94 -12.04
C LEU A 59 -7.17 7.66 -10.85
N ARG A 60 -6.63 7.09 -9.76
CA ARG A 60 -7.38 6.84 -8.52
C ARG A 60 -7.97 8.14 -7.96
N ASN A 61 -7.17 9.21 -7.95
CA ASN A 61 -7.62 10.52 -7.47
C ASN A 61 -8.71 11.10 -8.37
N ALA A 62 -8.53 11.10 -9.69
CA ALA A 62 -9.51 11.62 -10.63
C ALA A 62 -10.86 10.88 -10.54
N VAL A 63 -10.83 9.55 -10.38
CA VAL A 63 -12.05 8.75 -10.17
C VAL A 63 -12.72 9.11 -8.84
N CYS A 64 -11.94 9.22 -7.76
CA CYS A 64 -12.46 9.62 -6.45
C CYS A 64 -13.10 11.01 -6.47
N ASP A 65 -12.50 11.97 -7.17
CA ASP A 65 -13.06 13.32 -7.33
C ASP A 65 -14.40 13.26 -8.06
N ARG A 66 -14.45 12.54 -9.18
CA ARG A 66 -15.68 12.37 -9.96
C ARG A 66 -16.79 11.69 -9.17
N LEU A 67 -16.46 10.69 -8.35
CA LEU A 67 -17.44 10.04 -7.48
C LEU A 67 -17.88 10.96 -6.34
N THR A 68 -16.97 11.77 -5.79
CA THR A 68 -17.29 12.77 -4.76
C THR A 68 -18.25 13.82 -5.31
N ASP A 69 -18.00 14.33 -6.51
CA ASP A 69 -18.88 15.26 -7.20
C ASP A 69 -20.24 14.62 -7.53
N HIS A 70 -20.24 13.36 -7.98
CA HIS A 70 -21.45 12.64 -8.36
C HIS A 70 -22.39 12.38 -7.16
N PHE A 71 -21.85 11.89 -6.05
CA PHE A 71 -22.65 11.60 -4.86
C PHE A 71 -22.91 12.85 -3.99
N GLY A 72 -22.10 13.90 -4.14
CA GLY A 72 -22.28 15.18 -3.42
C GLY A 72 -22.10 15.09 -1.90
N VAL A 73 -21.58 13.98 -1.37
CA VAL A 73 -21.34 13.78 0.07
C VAL A 73 -19.94 13.25 0.33
N ALA A 74 -19.30 13.73 1.40
CA ALA A 74 -17.91 13.38 1.70
C ALA A 74 -17.70 11.91 2.10
N ASP A 75 -18.73 11.21 2.58
CA ASP A 75 -18.64 9.80 3.01
C ASP A 75 -19.38 8.85 2.05
N TRP A 76 -19.41 9.20 0.76
CA TRP A 76 -20.13 8.47 -0.28
C TRP A 76 -19.73 7.00 -0.40
N LEU A 77 -18.50 6.64 0.01
CA LEU A 77 -18.05 5.25 -0.03
C LEU A 77 -18.79 4.38 1.00
N ARG A 78 -19.16 4.93 2.16
CA ARG A 78 -19.83 4.20 3.25
C ARG A 78 -21.35 4.38 3.22
N GLY A 79 -21.78 5.57 2.82
CA GLY A 79 -23.18 5.96 2.74
C GLY A 79 -23.39 6.79 1.48
N PRO A 80 -23.41 6.17 0.29
CA PRO A 80 -23.75 6.88 -0.94
C PRO A 80 -25.19 7.42 -0.82
N THR A 81 -25.43 8.60 -1.39
CA THR A 81 -26.76 9.22 -1.42
C THR A 81 -27.65 8.62 -2.52
N GLY A 82 -28.96 8.78 -2.35
CA GLY A 82 -29.97 8.31 -3.32
C GLY A 82 -30.31 6.82 -3.17
N HIS A 83 -30.74 6.19 -4.27
CA HIS A 83 -31.11 4.77 -4.32
C HIS A 83 -29.93 3.84 -4.64
N PHE A 84 -28.71 4.38 -4.73
CA PHE A 84 -27.53 3.60 -5.04
C PHE A 84 -27.15 2.72 -3.85
N ASN A 85 -26.98 1.43 -4.11
CA ASN A 85 -26.52 0.46 -3.14
C ASN A 85 -25.37 -0.33 -3.72
N TRP A 86 -24.28 -0.41 -2.96
CA TRP A 86 -23.17 -1.31 -3.28
C TRP A 86 -23.66 -2.76 -3.32
N GLY A 87 -23.13 -3.54 -4.26
CA GLY A 87 -23.31 -4.99 -4.27
C GLY A 87 -22.68 -5.63 -3.03
N ALA A 88 -22.94 -6.93 -2.81
CA ALA A 88 -22.40 -7.64 -1.65
C ALA A 88 -20.86 -7.66 -1.68
N GLU A 89 -20.28 -7.92 -2.85
CA GLU A 89 -18.83 -8.00 -3.02
C GLU A 89 -18.15 -6.64 -2.78
N GLU A 90 -18.70 -5.55 -3.32
CA GLU A 90 -18.17 -4.20 -3.12
C GLU A 90 -18.23 -3.80 -1.66
N ARG A 91 -19.34 -4.12 -0.97
CA ARG A 91 -19.46 -3.87 0.48
C ARG A 91 -18.40 -4.62 1.27
N ASP A 92 -18.18 -5.89 0.96
CA ASP A 92 -17.15 -6.69 1.64
C ASP A 92 -15.75 -6.11 1.41
N LYS A 93 -15.46 -5.67 0.17
CA LYS A 93 -14.19 -4.99 -0.15
C LYS A 93 -14.04 -3.69 0.63
N ILE A 94 -15.09 -2.88 0.74
CA ILE A 94 -15.08 -1.63 1.54
C ILE A 94 -14.81 -1.94 3.01
N ILE A 95 -15.49 -2.94 3.58
CA ILE A 95 -15.30 -3.37 4.98
C ILE A 95 -13.87 -3.88 5.21
N GLN A 96 -13.32 -4.68 4.30
CA GLN A 96 -11.96 -5.19 4.40
C GLN A 96 -10.92 -4.08 4.29
N ALA A 97 -11.12 -3.14 3.36
CA ALA A 97 -10.26 -1.96 3.21
C ALA A 97 -10.28 -1.11 4.48
N GLU A 98 -11.45 -0.90 5.09
CA GLU A 98 -11.56 -0.17 6.34
C GLU A 98 -10.83 -0.88 7.49
N LYS A 99 -11.07 -2.18 7.67
CA LYS A 99 -10.39 -2.98 8.71
C LYS A 99 -8.87 -2.90 8.56
N SER A 100 -8.37 -3.02 7.33
CA SER A 100 -6.95 -2.93 7.00
C SER A 100 -6.40 -1.53 7.29
N ALA A 101 -7.09 -0.47 6.90
CA ALA A 101 -6.71 0.91 7.17
C ALA A 101 -6.68 1.22 8.67
N GLN A 102 -7.66 0.74 9.44
CA GLN A 102 -7.68 0.89 10.90
C GLN A 102 -6.53 0.14 11.57
N LYS A 103 -6.23 -1.09 11.13
CA LYS A 103 -5.06 -1.86 11.63
C LYS A 103 -3.75 -1.13 11.37
N ALA A 104 -3.56 -0.64 10.14
CA ALA A 104 -2.37 0.11 9.77
C ALA A 104 -2.24 1.42 10.56
N ALA A 105 -3.34 2.14 10.78
CA ALA A 105 -3.36 3.33 11.61
C ALA A 105 -2.99 3.02 13.07
N TYR A 106 -3.57 1.97 13.65
CA TYR A 106 -3.27 1.54 15.03
C TYR A 106 -1.81 1.07 15.19
N ALA A 107 -1.25 0.40 14.17
CA ALA A 107 0.15 -0.03 14.19
C ALA A 107 1.14 1.14 14.27
N LYS A 108 0.79 2.31 13.72
CA LYS A 108 1.60 3.53 13.74
C LYS A 108 1.52 4.31 15.07
N LEU A 109 0.62 3.92 15.98
CA LEU A 109 0.43 4.63 17.24
C LEU A 109 1.48 4.23 18.28
N THR A 110 1.93 5.22 19.06
CA THR A 110 2.75 4.99 20.25
C THR A 110 1.95 4.30 21.36
N GLN A 111 2.64 3.70 22.33
CA GLN A 111 1.98 3.09 23.50
C GLN A 111 1.07 4.07 24.25
N GLU A 112 1.49 5.33 24.38
CA GLU A 112 0.69 6.39 25.02
C GLU A 112 -0.62 6.66 24.25
N GLN A 113 -0.54 6.76 22.92
CA GLN A 113 -1.71 6.99 22.06
C GLN A 113 -2.68 5.80 22.08
N LYS A 114 -2.16 4.57 22.15
CA LYS A 114 -2.99 3.36 22.31
C LYS A 114 -3.72 3.36 23.65
N ARG A 115 -3.03 3.72 24.74
CA ARG A 115 -3.64 3.86 26.06
C ARG A 115 -4.74 4.91 26.08
N GLN A 116 -4.55 6.05 25.43
CA GLN A 116 -5.58 7.08 25.28
C GLN A 116 -6.81 6.58 24.51
N LEU A 117 -6.61 5.76 23.47
CA LEU A 117 -7.70 5.12 22.75
C LEU A 117 -8.42 4.06 23.59
N ASP A 118 -7.70 3.26 24.37
CA ASP A 118 -8.30 2.32 25.33
C ASP A 118 -9.15 3.08 26.37
N THR A 119 -8.63 4.17 26.94
CA THR A 119 -9.36 5.02 27.87
C THR A 119 -10.62 5.62 27.23
N ALA A 120 -10.54 6.03 25.96
CA ALA A 120 -11.70 6.54 25.23
C ALA A 120 -12.72 5.43 24.89
N ALA A 121 -12.26 4.24 24.51
CA ALA A 121 -13.11 3.11 24.11
C ALA A 121 -13.81 2.45 25.31
N PHE A 122 -13.17 2.44 26.47
CA PHE A 122 -13.72 1.92 27.72
C PHE A 122 -14.24 3.03 28.66
N ARG A 123 -14.64 4.19 28.11
CA ARG A 123 -15.16 5.32 28.91
C ARG A 123 -16.34 4.94 29.80
N SER A 124 -17.20 4.03 29.35
CA SER A 124 -18.32 3.48 30.15
C SER A 124 -17.88 2.63 31.35
N ARG A 125 -16.60 2.26 31.43
CA ARG A 125 -15.98 1.49 32.52
C ARG A 125 -14.86 2.26 33.22
N GLY A 126 -14.92 3.59 33.23
CA GLY A 126 -13.91 4.42 33.89
C GLY A 126 -12.57 4.48 33.14
N GLY A 127 -12.53 4.09 31.86
CA GLY A 127 -11.34 4.20 31.02
C GLY A 127 -10.31 3.07 31.19
N VAL A 128 -10.70 1.97 31.84
CA VAL A 128 -9.84 0.80 32.07
C VAL A 128 -10.32 -0.38 31.25
N ALA A 129 -9.42 -0.95 30.46
CA ALA A 129 -9.65 -2.19 29.73
C ALA A 129 -9.85 -3.37 30.72
N PRO A 130 -10.85 -4.23 30.54
CA PRO A 130 -11.07 -5.39 31.41
C PRO A 130 -9.87 -6.34 31.43
N ALA A 131 -9.50 -6.83 32.62
CA ALA A 131 -8.44 -7.81 32.77
C ALA A 131 -8.77 -9.10 32.02
N GLY A 132 -7.82 -9.60 31.21
CA GLY A 132 -7.96 -10.87 30.49
C GLY A 132 -8.47 -10.78 29.05
N ILE A 133 -8.72 -9.59 28.50
CA ILE A 133 -9.04 -9.47 27.07
C ILE A 133 -7.76 -9.65 26.23
N PRO A 134 -7.74 -10.57 25.25
CA PRO A 134 -6.62 -10.71 24.32
C PRO A 134 -6.28 -9.38 23.63
N HIS A 135 -5.00 -9.10 23.44
CA HIS A 135 -4.53 -7.86 22.81
C HIS A 135 -5.20 -7.59 21.46
N GLU A 136 -5.50 -8.63 20.68
CA GLU A 136 -6.20 -8.50 19.40
C GLU A 136 -7.64 -7.96 19.56
N GLN A 137 -8.34 -8.40 20.60
CA GLN A 137 -9.71 -7.99 20.90
C GLN A 137 -9.76 -6.59 21.52
N LEU A 138 -8.77 -6.22 22.35
CA LEU A 138 -8.56 -4.83 22.79
C LEU A 138 -8.26 -3.91 21.61
N SER A 139 -7.31 -4.29 20.76
CA SER A 139 -6.94 -3.54 19.56
C SER A 139 -8.09 -3.36 18.57
N ARG A 140 -9.17 -4.16 18.66
CA ARG A 140 -10.37 -4.06 17.82
C ARG A 140 -11.38 -3.06 18.38
N VAL A 141 -11.56 -3.04 19.70
CA VAL A 141 -12.47 -2.14 20.41
C VAL A 141 -11.91 -0.72 20.44
N SER A 142 -10.59 -0.59 20.58
CA SER A 142 -9.89 0.68 20.70
C SER A 142 -9.39 1.24 19.36
N ARG A 143 -9.82 0.68 18.22
CA ARG A 143 -9.38 1.24 16.92
C ARG A 143 -9.91 2.65 16.79
N PRO A 144 -9.06 3.61 16.40
CA PRO A 144 -9.59 4.89 15.99
C PRO A 144 -10.55 4.64 14.84
N ARG A 145 -11.77 5.18 14.94
CA ARG A 145 -12.68 5.26 13.80
C ARG A 145 -11.89 5.99 12.72
N SER A 146 -11.42 5.27 11.71
CA SER A 146 -10.58 5.87 10.70
C SER A 146 -11.46 6.91 10.01
N ARG A 147 -11.18 8.20 10.25
CA ARG A 147 -11.50 9.21 9.26
C ARG A 147 -10.85 8.69 7.99
N SER A 148 -11.69 8.39 7.00
CA SER A 148 -11.33 7.84 5.70
C SER A 148 -9.91 8.30 5.35
N PRO A 149 -8.92 7.40 5.15
CA PRO A 149 -7.54 7.80 4.88
C PRO A 149 -7.46 8.77 3.70
N TRP A 150 -8.42 8.63 2.80
CA TRP A 150 -8.69 9.43 1.63
C TRP A 150 -8.93 10.93 1.91
N GLY A 151 -9.21 11.37 3.14
CA GLY A 151 -9.38 12.80 3.46
C GLY A 151 -8.11 13.53 3.88
N ARG A 152 -7.00 12.83 4.15
CA ARG A 152 -5.77 13.42 4.73
C ARG A 152 -4.57 13.48 3.80
N TRP A 153 -4.57 12.71 2.71
CA TRP A 153 -3.52 12.78 1.68
C TRP A 153 -3.76 13.89 0.64
N TRP A 154 -4.81 14.71 0.81
CA TRP A 154 -5.28 15.70 -0.16
C TRP A 154 -4.86 17.16 0.13
N ARG A 155 -3.99 17.39 1.13
CA ARG A 155 -3.41 18.70 1.40
C ARG A 155 -1.91 18.58 1.69
N SER A 156 -1.14 18.24 0.68
CA SER A 156 0.31 18.49 0.59
C SER A 156 0.70 18.49 -0.87
#